data_AF-A0AB37W464-F1
#
_entry.id   AF-A0AB37W464-F1
#
_cell.length_a   1.000
_cell.length_b   1.000
_cell.length_c   1.000
_cell.angle_alpha   90.00
_cell.angle_beta   90.00
_cell.angle_gamma   90.00
#
_symmetry.space_group_name_H-M   'P 1'
#
loop_
_entity.id
_entity.type
_entity.pdbx_description
1 polymer ?
#
loop_
_entity_poly.entity_id
_entity_poly.type
_entity_poly.pdbx_seq_one_letter_code
_entity_poly.pdbx_strand_id
1 'polypeptide(L)'
;MGLPNDILQGWVLNNIKKFDRNLIGDPTNGTRRISGQFFSPPDTVMASSTTSSSATELPSVHPDLEVPLNLYSVQAFEFIGFTKETSEKLLKRWTSEDELSFQDVLEAHIDYFCHDITEDPRITMQQLGISEARQERIMDPLFNDVRNTATLHYWILELVLENLWTLENLSERLNRNLLVLQNTSLGQSTSSYYNKAHYIDMDIDRKPRRLQCYLPL
;
A
#
# COMPACT_ATOMS: atom_id res chain seq x y z
N MET A 1 -16.56 -14.79 -10.88
CA MET A 1 -16.13 -15.04 -9.49
C MET A 1 -14.66 -14.70 -9.43
N GLY A 2 -14.23 -13.85 -8.49
CA GLY A 2 -12.80 -13.55 -8.33
C GLY A 2 -12.05 -14.78 -7.83
N LEU A 3 -10.78 -14.89 -8.16
CA LEU A 3 -9.91 -15.92 -7.58
C LEU A 3 -9.71 -15.58 -6.09
N PRO A 4 -9.49 -16.58 -5.22
CA PRO A 4 -9.33 -16.36 -3.77
C PRO A 4 -8.17 -15.42 -3.40
N ASN A 5 -7.27 -15.12 -4.35
CA ASN A 5 -6.08 -14.29 -4.14
C ASN A 5 -6.16 -12.93 -4.87
N ASP A 6 -7.31 -12.59 -5.47
CA ASP A 6 -7.50 -11.30 -6.14
C ASP A 6 -7.52 -10.17 -5.08
N ILE A 7 -6.63 -9.19 -5.23
CA ILE A 7 -6.56 -8.03 -4.32
C ILE A 7 -7.85 -7.21 -4.37
N LEU A 8 -8.46 -7.10 -5.54
CA LEU A 8 -9.73 -6.39 -5.72
C LEU A 8 -10.85 -7.39 -5.98
N GLN A 9 -11.74 -7.53 -5.00
CA GLN A 9 -12.85 -8.48 -5.11
C GLN A 9 -13.79 -8.06 -6.24
N GLY A 10 -14.27 -9.05 -7.01
CA GLY A 10 -15.06 -8.80 -8.23
C GLY A 10 -16.33 -7.97 -8.02
N TRP A 11 -16.94 -8.02 -6.83
CA TRP A 11 -18.11 -7.19 -6.52
C TRP A 11 -17.75 -5.71 -6.33
N VAL A 12 -16.58 -5.40 -5.74
CA VAL A 12 -16.07 -4.02 -5.61
C VAL A 12 -15.78 -3.44 -6.99
N LEU A 13 -15.10 -4.21 -7.85
CA LEU A 13 -14.83 -3.82 -9.23
C LEU A 13 -16.12 -3.47 -9.98
N ASN A 14 -17.15 -4.30 -9.83
CA ASN A 14 -18.45 -4.06 -10.46
C ASN A 14 -19.13 -2.80 -9.93
N ASN A 15 -19.05 -2.53 -8.63
CA ASN A 15 -19.63 -1.35 -8.02
C ASN A 15 -18.92 -0.07 -8.48
N ILE A 16 -17.59 -0.08 -8.54
CA ILE A 16 -16.80 1.04 -9.06
C ILE A 16 -17.17 1.30 -10.53
N LYS A 17 -17.16 0.28 -11.39
CA LYS A 17 -17.50 0.41 -12.82
C LYS A 17 -18.93 0.90 -13.07
N LYS A 18 -19.86 0.62 -12.14
CA LYS A 18 -21.23 1.14 -12.19
C LYS A 18 -21.30 2.62 -11.84
N PHE A 19 -20.47 3.07 -10.91
CA PHE A 19 -20.41 4.47 -10.49
C PHE A 19 -19.71 5.32 -11.56
N ASP A 20 -18.46 4.97 -11.92
CA ASP A 20 -17.73 5.57 -13.03
C ASP A 20 -16.67 4.59 -13.56
N ARG A 21 -16.69 4.35 -14.87
CA ARG A 21 -15.77 3.45 -15.55
C ARG A 21 -14.35 4.00 -15.65
N ASN A 22 -14.17 5.32 -15.58
CA ASN A 22 -12.85 5.95 -15.68
C ASN A 22 -12.03 5.81 -14.40
N LEU A 23 -12.68 5.49 -13.28
CA LEU A 23 -12.03 5.32 -11.99
C LEU A 23 -11.18 4.06 -11.88
N ILE A 24 -11.34 3.12 -12.81
CA ILE A 24 -10.62 1.86 -12.81
C ILE A 24 -10.25 1.43 -14.23
N GLY A 25 -8.96 1.23 -14.46
CA GLY A 25 -8.45 0.73 -15.73
C GLY A 25 -8.70 -0.76 -15.90
N ASP A 26 -8.52 -1.25 -17.13
CA ASP A 26 -8.48 -2.68 -17.42
C ASP A 26 -7.17 -3.32 -16.92
N PRO A 27 -7.15 -4.63 -16.66
CA PRO A 27 -5.95 -5.30 -16.17
C PRO A 27 -4.88 -5.34 -17.26
N THR A 28 -3.66 -4.94 -16.94
CA THR A 28 -2.51 -4.92 -17.86
C THR A 28 -1.26 -5.40 -17.14
N ASN A 29 -0.53 -6.37 -17.70
CA ASN A 29 0.75 -6.85 -17.16
C ASN A 29 0.74 -7.28 -15.67
N GLY A 30 -0.39 -7.80 -15.17
CA GLY A 30 -0.50 -8.22 -13.77
C GLY A 30 -0.84 -7.10 -12.79
N THR A 31 -0.99 -5.86 -13.27
CA THR A 31 -1.47 -4.72 -12.49
C THR A 31 -2.77 -4.16 -13.05
N ARG A 32 -3.37 -3.24 -12.32
CA ARG A 32 -4.56 -2.49 -12.68
C ARG A 32 -4.42 -1.05 -12.21
N ARG A 33 -4.78 -0.11 -13.09
CA ARG A 33 -4.86 1.30 -12.76
C ARG A 33 -6.07 1.60 -11.87
N ILE A 34 -5.86 2.28 -10.76
CA ILE A 34 -6.89 2.82 -9.87
C ILE A 34 -6.74 4.33 -9.85
N SER A 35 -7.84 5.05 -10.07
CA SER A 35 -7.77 6.51 -10.11
C SER A 35 -7.41 7.09 -8.76
N GLY A 36 -6.55 8.12 -8.77
CA GLY A 36 -6.13 8.86 -7.59
C GLY A 36 -7.29 9.45 -6.78
N GLN A 37 -8.45 9.67 -7.41
CA GLN A 37 -9.67 10.21 -6.77
C GLN A 37 -10.17 9.37 -5.59
N PHE A 38 -9.88 8.07 -5.55
CA PHE A 38 -10.22 7.22 -4.41
C PHE A 38 -9.42 7.52 -3.15
N PHE A 39 -8.26 8.14 -3.29
CA PHE A 39 -7.33 8.43 -2.20
C PHE A 39 -7.41 9.88 -1.76
N SER A 40 -8.23 10.70 -2.43
CA SER A 40 -8.43 12.10 -2.11
C SER A 40 -9.47 12.27 -1.01
N PRO A 41 -9.28 13.25 -0.12
CA PRO A 41 -10.36 13.73 0.75
C PRO A 41 -11.57 14.17 -0.09
N PRO A 42 -12.82 13.95 0.38
CA PRO A 42 -14.04 14.26 -0.37
C PRO A 42 -14.13 15.71 -0.87
N ASP A 43 -13.60 16.67 -0.09
CA ASP A 43 -13.69 18.10 -0.39
C ASP A 43 -12.85 18.53 -1.60
N THR A 44 -11.80 17.77 -1.93
CA THR A 44 -10.91 18.06 -3.07
C THR A 44 -11.51 17.66 -4.41
N VAL A 45 -12.49 16.75 -4.42
CA VAL A 45 -13.07 16.20 -5.66
C VAL A 45 -13.98 17.22 -6.36
N MET A 46 -14.56 18.17 -5.60
CA MET A 46 -15.46 19.20 -6.14
C MET A 46 -14.77 20.50 -6.58
N ALA A 47 -13.48 20.69 -6.28
CA ALA A 47 -12.77 21.91 -6.70
C ALA A 47 -12.44 21.94 -8.21
N SER A 48 -12.63 20.83 -8.93
CA SER A 48 -12.26 20.70 -10.34
C SER A 48 -13.34 21.15 -11.34
N SER A 49 -14.26 22.02 -10.94
CA SER A 49 -15.34 22.50 -11.82
C SER A 49 -15.57 24.01 -11.71
N THR A 50 -14.55 24.80 -12.10
CA THR A 50 -14.75 26.17 -12.57
C THR A 50 -13.91 26.42 -13.81
N THR A 51 -14.60 26.81 -14.88
CA THR A 51 -14.12 27.00 -16.25
C THR A 51 -13.27 28.24 -16.44
N SER A 52 -12.12 28.12 -17.12
CA SER A 52 -11.63 29.14 -18.07
C SER A 52 -10.60 28.56 -19.03
N SER A 53 -10.77 28.95 -20.30
CA SER A 53 -10.12 28.49 -21.53
C SER A 53 -8.58 28.49 -21.55
N SER A 54 -8.05 27.62 -22.42
CA SER A 54 -6.62 27.35 -22.76
C SER A 54 -5.95 26.26 -21.91
N ALA A 55 -6.29 24.99 -22.16
CA ALA A 55 -5.73 23.85 -21.44
C ALA A 55 -4.37 23.41 -22.04
N THR A 56 -3.29 23.89 -21.45
CA THR A 56 -2.12 23.04 -21.22
C THR A 56 -2.58 21.95 -20.25
N GLU A 57 -2.29 20.67 -20.52
CA GLU A 57 -2.66 19.55 -19.64
C GLU A 57 -2.15 19.83 -18.22
N LEU A 58 -3.03 20.27 -17.32
CA LEU A 58 -2.70 20.32 -15.90
C LEU A 58 -2.57 18.88 -15.41
N PRO A 59 -1.46 18.50 -14.76
CA PRO A 59 -1.32 17.17 -14.19
C PRO A 59 -2.49 16.93 -13.24
N SER A 60 -3.16 15.78 -13.39
CA SER A 60 -4.15 15.31 -12.43
C SER A 60 -3.62 15.54 -11.02
N VAL A 61 -4.38 16.27 -10.20
CA VAL A 61 -4.01 16.60 -8.80
C VAL A 61 -3.74 15.33 -7.98
N HIS A 62 -4.20 14.17 -8.47
CA HIS A 62 -3.93 12.87 -7.88
C HIS A 62 -3.45 11.90 -8.96
N PRO A 63 -2.18 11.43 -8.92
CA PRO A 63 -1.70 10.44 -9.86
C PRO A 63 -2.48 9.14 -9.70
N ASP A 64 -2.78 8.50 -10.82
CA ASP A 64 -3.34 7.15 -10.81
C ASP A 64 -2.32 6.17 -10.21
N LEU A 65 -2.81 5.18 -9.47
CA LEU A 65 -2.00 4.17 -8.82
C LEU A 65 -2.11 2.84 -9.57
N GLU A 66 -0.98 2.21 -9.87
CA GLU A 66 -0.96 0.83 -10.35
C GLU A 66 -0.96 -0.13 -9.17
N VAL A 67 -1.95 -1.03 -9.17
CA VAL A 67 -2.17 -1.99 -8.10
C VAL A 67 -2.07 -3.41 -8.66
N PRO A 68 -1.36 -4.33 -7.99
CA PRO A 68 -1.28 -5.72 -8.42
C PRO A 68 -2.66 -6.39 -8.44
N LEU A 69 -2.86 -7.33 -9.37
CA LEU A 69 -4.11 -8.08 -9.46
C LEU A 69 -4.21 -9.14 -8.36
N ASN A 70 -3.09 -9.80 -8.05
CA ASN A 70 -3.01 -10.90 -7.11
C ASN A 70 -2.04 -10.58 -5.97
N LEU A 71 -2.42 -10.94 -4.74
CA LEU A 71 -1.60 -10.71 -3.55
C LEU A 71 -0.28 -11.50 -3.61
N TYR A 72 -0.33 -12.71 -4.17
CA TYR A 72 0.83 -13.60 -4.29
C TYR A 72 1.39 -13.53 -5.71
N SER A 73 2.01 -12.41 -6.05
CA SER A 73 2.60 -12.16 -7.38
C SER A 73 3.87 -11.33 -7.29
N VAL A 74 4.67 -11.34 -8.37
CA VAL A 74 5.88 -10.49 -8.49
C VAL A 74 5.51 -9.02 -8.32
N GLN A 75 4.41 -8.60 -8.95
CA GLN A 75 3.91 -7.23 -8.88
C GLN A 75 3.51 -6.82 -7.46
N ALA A 76 3.05 -7.76 -6.62
CA ALA A 76 2.77 -7.49 -5.21
C ALA A 76 4.04 -7.22 -4.41
N PHE A 77 5.08 -8.03 -4.58
CA PHE A 77 6.38 -7.76 -3.95
C PHE A 77 6.99 -6.43 -4.42
N GLU A 78 6.87 -6.10 -5.72
CA GLU A 78 7.32 -4.81 -6.25
C GLU A 78 6.56 -3.64 -5.61
N PHE A 79 5.23 -3.76 -5.51
CA PHE A 79 4.39 -2.75 -4.86
C PHE A 79 4.77 -2.55 -3.38
N ILE A 80 5.03 -3.66 -2.68
CA ILE A 80 5.46 -3.67 -1.27
C ILE A 80 6.81 -2.95 -1.09
N GLY A 81 7.65 -2.91 -2.12
CA GLY A 81 8.81 -2.04 -2.18
C GLY A 81 10.10 -2.71 -2.63
N PHE A 82 10.05 -3.98 -3.03
CA PHE A 82 11.21 -4.71 -3.53
C PHE A 82 11.50 -4.42 -5.00
N THR A 83 12.72 -4.69 -5.44
CA THR A 83 13.08 -4.70 -6.86
C THR A 83 12.47 -5.92 -7.55
N LYS A 84 12.34 -5.85 -8.88
CA LYS A 84 11.85 -6.96 -9.70
C LYS A 84 12.60 -8.27 -9.45
N GLU A 85 13.93 -8.20 -9.44
CA GLU A 85 14.80 -9.37 -9.25
C GLU A 85 14.56 -10.03 -7.90
N THR A 86 14.48 -9.24 -6.82
CA THR A 86 14.20 -9.76 -5.49
C THR A 86 12.76 -10.28 -5.38
N SER A 87 11.81 -9.61 -6.02
CA SER A 87 10.41 -10.03 -6.09
C SER A 87 10.25 -11.41 -6.71
N GLU A 88 10.96 -11.69 -7.80
CA GLU A 88 10.97 -13.02 -8.44
C GLU A 88 11.59 -14.09 -7.52
N LYS A 89 12.67 -13.75 -6.81
CA LYS A 89 13.33 -14.66 -5.84
C LYS A 89 12.41 -14.97 -4.66
N LEU A 90 11.77 -13.96 -4.08
CA LEU A 90 10.85 -14.09 -2.95
C LEU A 90 9.62 -14.91 -3.32
N LEU A 91 9.03 -14.64 -4.49
CA LEU A 91 7.91 -15.43 -4.96
C LEU A 91 8.29 -16.91 -5.14
N LYS A 92 9.44 -17.17 -5.77
CA LYS A 92 9.95 -18.54 -5.93
C LYS A 92 10.12 -19.23 -4.58
N ARG A 93 10.73 -18.53 -3.62
CA ARG A 93 10.95 -19.02 -2.26
C ARG A 93 9.63 -19.38 -1.58
N TRP A 94 8.67 -18.47 -1.60
CA TRP A 94 7.33 -18.70 -1.04
C TRP A 94 6.63 -19.89 -1.69
N THR A 95 6.70 -20.05 -3.02
CA THR A 95 6.10 -21.21 -3.69
C THR A 95 6.80 -22.54 -3.44
N SER A 96 8.04 -22.53 -2.92
CA SER A 96 8.82 -23.75 -2.68
C SER A 96 8.79 -24.23 -1.22
N GLU A 97 8.33 -23.39 -0.30
CA GLU A 97 8.34 -23.67 1.14
C GLU A 97 6.87 -23.83 1.61
N ASP A 98 6.38 -25.08 1.62
CA ASP A 98 4.96 -25.42 1.88
C ASP A 98 4.46 -25.07 3.30
N GLU A 99 5.32 -24.64 4.21
CA GLU A 99 5.00 -24.39 5.63
C GLU A 99 5.10 -22.92 6.07
N LEU A 100 5.63 -22.03 5.23
CA LEU A 100 5.79 -20.61 5.60
C LEU A 100 4.61 -19.77 5.10
N SER A 101 4.14 -18.87 5.96
CA SER A 101 3.23 -17.83 5.49
C SER A 101 3.98 -16.85 4.59
N PHE A 102 3.22 -16.11 3.77
CA PHE A 102 3.79 -15.07 2.92
C PHE A 102 4.56 -14.01 3.73
N GLN A 103 4.04 -13.67 4.91
CA GLN A 103 4.69 -12.77 5.84
C GLN A 103 6.00 -13.37 6.39
N ASP A 104 6.01 -14.64 6.78
CA ASP A 104 7.23 -15.28 7.32
C ASP A 104 8.38 -15.25 6.31
N VAL A 105 8.08 -15.42 5.01
CA VAL A 105 9.09 -15.33 3.94
C VAL A 105 9.69 -13.92 3.86
N LEU A 106 8.88 -12.88 4.04
CA LEU A 106 9.34 -11.49 4.06
C LEU A 106 10.20 -11.20 5.29
N GLU A 107 9.73 -11.58 6.47
CA GLU A 107 10.45 -11.36 7.73
C GLU A 107 11.80 -12.08 7.70
N ALA A 108 11.82 -13.36 7.31
CA ALA A 108 13.04 -14.14 7.21
C ALA A 108 14.03 -13.58 6.18
N HIS A 109 13.55 -13.00 5.08
CA HIS A 109 14.41 -12.34 4.09
C HIS A 109 15.02 -11.06 4.65
N ILE A 110 14.25 -10.24 5.36
CA ILE A 110 14.74 -9.00 5.98
C ILE A 110 15.74 -9.30 7.09
N ASP A 111 15.41 -10.26 7.96
CA ASP A 111 16.26 -10.69 9.08
C ASP A 111 17.63 -11.17 8.58
N TYR A 112 17.66 -11.93 7.48
CA TYR A 112 18.91 -12.44 6.90
C TYR A 112 19.91 -11.33 6.55
N PHE A 113 19.46 -10.23 5.93
CA PHE A 113 20.35 -9.13 5.54
C PHE A 113 20.61 -8.13 6.66
N CYS A 114 19.68 -8.00 7.61
CA CYS A 114 19.74 -6.96 8.63
C CYS A 114 20.26 -7.46 9.99
N HIS A 115 20.64 -8.72 10.11
CA HIS A 115 21.13 -9.30 11.37
C HIS A 115 22.38 -8.58 11.90
N ASP A 116 23.33 -8.26 11.01
CA ASP A 116 24.61 -7.62 11.36
C ASP A 116 24.89 -6.43 10.43
N ILE A 117 24.13 -5.35 10.59
CA ILE A 117 24.35 -4.10 9.85
C ILE A 117 25.64 -3.44 10.37
N THR A 118 26.75 -3.82 9.77
CA THR A 118 28.08 -3.21 9.95
C THR A 118 28.43 -2.26 8.80
N GLU A 119 27.67 -2.36 7.70
CA GLU A 119 27.83 -1.60 6.46
C GLU A 119 26.91 -0.37 6.42
N ASP A 120 27.14 0.51 5.44
CA ASP A 120 26.25 1.65 5.15
C ASP A 120 24.81 1.14 4.90
N PRO A 121 23.79 1.70 5.59
CA PRO A 121 22.38 1.37 5.38
C PRO A 121 21.93 1.29 3.93
N ARG A 122 22.47 2.15 3.05
CA ARG A 122 22.13 2.13 1.62
C ARG A 122 22.62 0.86 0.93
N ILE A 123 23.83 0.40 1.25
CA ILE A 123 24.39 -0.84 0.70
C ILE A 123 23.54 -2.02 1.16
N THR A 124 23.18 -2.07 2.44
CA THR A 124 22.31 -3.13 2.98
C THR A 124 20.94 -3.15 2.28
N MET A 125 20.29 -2.00 2.11
CA MET A 125 19.01 -1.93 1.40
C MET A 125 19.12 -2.35 -0.07
N GLN A 126 20.21 -2.01 -0.74
CA GLN A 126 20.47 -2.42 -2.12
C GLN A 126 20.65 -3.94 -2.23
N GLN A 127 21.42 -4.55 -1.33
CA GLN A 127 21.63 -6.00 -1.28
C GLN A 127 20.35 -6.76 -0.93
N LEU A 128 19.57 -6.25 0.02
CA LEU A 128 18.24 -6.77 0.37
C LEU A 128 17.28 -6.69 -0.82
N GLY A 129 17.51 -5.75 -1.74
CA GLY A 129 16.72 -5.50 -2.92
C GLY A 129 15.51 -4.60 -2.68
N ILE A 130 15.65 -3.61 -1.81
CA ILE A 130 14.68 -2.52 -1.68
C ILE A 130 14.82 -1.58 -2.87
N SER A 131 13.70 -1.17 -3.47
CA SER A 131 13.69 -0.24 -4.61
C SER A 131 14.29 1.12 -4.25
N GLU A 132 15.00 1.74 -5.19
CA GLU A 132 15.67 3.04 -5.00
C GLU A 132 14.72 4.12 -4.48
N ALA A 133 13.51 4.21 -5.04
CA ALA A 133 12.50 5.16 -4.58
C ALA A 133 12.11 4.98 -3.10
N ARG A 134 12.17 3.75 -2.57
CA ARG A 134 11.92 3.47 -1.15
C ARG A 134 13.15 3.77 -0.31
N GLN A 135 14.35 3.45 -0.81
CA GLN A 135 15.61 3.82 -0.14
C GLN A 135 15.70 5.33 0.07
N GLU A 136 15.38 6.14 -0.94
CA GLU A 136 15.41 7.59 -0.83
C GLU A 136 14.40 8.12 0.20
N ARG A 137 13.21 7.51 0.30
CA ARG A 137 12.23 7.90 1.32
C ARG A 137 12.69 7.57 2.73
N ILE A 138 13.34 6.42 2.93
CA ILE A 138 13.88 6.02 4.23
C ILE A 138 15.06 6.93 4.63
N MET A 139 15.91 7.28 3.67
CA MET A 139 17.16 8.02 3.90
C MET A 139 17.02 9.53 3.70
N ASP A 140 15.79 10.04 3.58
CA ASP A 140 15.56 11.47 3.39
C ASP A 140 16.14 12.26 4.58
N PRO A 141 17.11 13.16 4.33
CA PRO A 141 17.76 13.93 5.38
C PRO A 141 16.80 14.77 6.23
N LEU A 142 15.65 15.14 5.67
CA LEU A 142 14.61 15.91 6.37
C LEU A 142 14.05 15.15 7.58
N PHE A 143 14.04 13.82 7.52
CA PHE A 143 13.46 12.96 8.56
C PHE A 143 14.52 12.23 9.39
N ASN A 144 15.77 12.74 9.43
CA ASN A 144 16.86 12.10 10.15
C ASN A 144 16.56 11.84 11.64
N ASP A 145 15.91 12.78 12.32
CA ASP A 145 15.57 12.61 13.74
C ASP A 145 14.61 11.44 13.95
N VAL A 146 13.63 11.29 13.06
CA VAL A 146 12.69 10.16 13.06
C VAL A 146 13.43 8.88 12.68
N ARG A 147 14.21 8.88 11.59
CA ARG A 147 14.99 7.71 11.15
C ARG A 147 15.88 7.16 12.27
N ASN A 148 16.44 8.02 13.11
CA ASN A 148 17.31 7.62 14.22
C ASN A 148 16.56 7.02 15.44
N THR A 149 15.22 6.98 15.46
CA THR A 149 14.47 6.39 16.58
C THR A 149 14.40 4.86 16.52
N ALA A 150 14.78 4.24 15.41
CA ALA A 150 14.77 2.79 15.25
C ALA A 150 15.90 2.32 14.33
N THR A 151 16.18 1.02 14.33
CA THR A 151 17.17 0.42 13.44
C THR A 151 16.67 0.37 12.00
N LEU A 152 17.59 0.26 11.05
CA LEU A 152 17.23 0.07 9.64
C LEU A 152 16.35 -1.18 9.44
N HIS A 153 16.67 -2.27 10.15
CA HIS A 153 15.84 -3.49 10.19
C HIS A 153 14.38 -3.15 10.48
N TYR A 154 14.14 -2.41 11.56
CA TYR A 154 12.79 -2.05 12.00
C TYR A 154 12.06 -1.21 10.96
N TRP A 155 12.72 -0.19 10.40
CA TRP A 155 12.11 0.68 9.38
C TRP A 155 11.74 -0.07 8.11
N ILE A 156 12.59 -0.97 7.65
CA ILE A 156 12.31 -1.79 6.47
C ILE A 156 11.16 -2.75 6.76
N LEU A 157 11.20 -3.44 7.90
CA LEU A 157 10.17 -4.37 8.30
C LEU A 157 8.81 -3.68 8.40
N GLU A 158 8.73 -2.56 9.10
CA GLU A 158 7.50 -1.76 9.24
C GLU A 158 6.99 -1.30 7.87
N LEU A 159 7.86 -0.77 7.00
CA LEU A 159 7.49 -0.33 5.66
C LEU A 159 6.91 -1.47 4.82
N VAL A 160 7.56 -2.64 4.83
CA VAL A 160 7.18 -3.81 4.05
C VAL A 160 5.84 -4.37 4.54
N LEU A 161 5.69 -4.55 5.85
CA LEU A 161 4.46 -5.09 6.44
C LEU A 161 3.28 -4.12 6.29
N GLU A 162 3.49 -2.82 6.44
CA GLU A 162 2.43 -1.81 6.24
C GLU A 162 1.96 -1.77 4.78
N ASN A 163 2.87 -1.91 3.81
CA ASN A 163 2.49 -1.98 2.40
C ASN A 163 1.75 -3.28 2.07
N LEU A 164 2.15 -4.41 2.67
CA LEU A 164 1.43 -5.68 2.55
C LEU A 164 0.00 -5.56 3.10
N TRP A 165 -0.13 -5.06 4.33
CA TRP A 165 -1.42 -4.83 4.97
C TRP A 165 -2.30 -3.86 4.15
N THR A 166 -1.69 -2.83 3.55
CA THR A 166 -2.38 -1.92 2.64
C THR A 166 -2.95 -2.64 1.42
N LEU A 167 -2.22 -3.59 0.83
CA LEU A 167 -2.72 -4.38 -0.29
C LEU A 167 -3.85 -5.31 0.13
N GLU A 168 -3.70 -6.03 1.24
CA GLU A 168 -4.71 -6.97 1.75
C GLU A 168 -6.06 -6.28 2.00
N ASN A 169 -6.02 -5.04 2.50
CA ASN A 169 -7.22 -4.29 2.87
C ASN A 169 -7.71 -3.34 1.77
N LEU A 170 -7.07 -3.33 0.60
CA LEU A 170 -7.35 -2.34 -0.44
C LEU A 170 -8.80 -2.43 -0.95
N SER A 171 -9.31 -3.65 -1.18
CA SER A 171 -10.69 -3.85 -1.67
C SER A 171 -11.72 -3.24 -0.72
N GLU A 172 -11.55 -3.45 0.59
CA GLU A 172 -12.46 -2.91 1.60
C GLU A 172 -12.37 -1.39 1.68
N ARG A 173 -11.15 -0.84 1.65
CA ARG A 173 -10.90 0.61 1.65
C ARG A 173 -11.55 1.29 0.46
N LEU A 174 -11.40 0.73 -0.74
CA LEU A 174 -12.02 1.28 -1.95
C LEU A 174 -13.54 1.22 -1.88
N ASN A 175 -14.12 0.12 -1.37
CA ASN A 175 -15.56 0.05 -1.20
C ASN A 175 -16.07 1.10 -0.19
N ARG A 176 -15.37 1.32 0.92
CA ARG A 176 -15.72 2.38 1.88
C ARG A 176 -15.66 3.76 1.23
N ASN A 177 -14.61 4.06 0.49
CA ASN A 177 -14.46 5.36 -0.18
C ASN A 177 -15.50 5.56 -1.28
N LEU A 178 -15.86 4.50 -2.01
CA LEU A 178 -16.94 4.54 -3.00
C LEU A 178 -18.28 4.92 -2.36
N LEU A 179 -18.62 4.35 -1.19
CA LEU A 179 -19.84 4.70 -0.46
C LEU A 179 -19.83 6.16 -0.02
N VAL A 180 -18.68 6.69 0.42
CA VAL A 180 -18.54 8.11 0.76
C VAL A 180 -18.77 9.00 -0.46
N LEU A 181 -18.14 8.70 -1.60
CA LEU A 181 -18.30 9.47 -2.84
C LEU A 181 -19.75 9.49 -3.33
N GLN A 182 -20.44 8.34 -3.28
CA GLN A 182 -21.85 8.24 -3.62
C GLN A 182 -22.71 9.15 -2.73
N ASN A 183 -22.48 9.14 -1.42
CA ASN A 183 -23.25 9.95 -0.47
C ASN A 183 -22.97 11.45 -0.60
N THR A 184 -21.71 11.84 -0.85
CA THR A 184 -21.33 13.24 -1.10
C THR A 184 -22.00 13.77 -2.38
N SER A 185 -22.07 12.95 -3.44
CA SER A 185 -22.76 13.32 -4.69
C SER A 185 -24.27 13.55 -4.52
N LEU A 186 -24.88 12.94 -3.49
CA LEU A 186 -26.30 13.06 -3.16
C LEU A 186 -26.61 14.18 -2.15
N GLY A 187 -25.61 14.98 -1.74
CA GLY A 187 -25.78 16.08 -0.78
C GLY A 187 -26.14 15.63 0.64
N GLN A 188 -25.87 14.36 1.00
CA GLN A 188 -26.15 13.84 2.33
C GLN A 188 -24.95 14.10 3.25
N SER A 189 -25.21 14.60 4.48
CA SER A 189 -24.16 14.93 5.44
C SER A 189 -23.34 13.70 5.82
N THR A 190 -22.02 13.75 5.57
CA THR A 190 -21.05 12.68 5.81
C THR A 190 -20.84 12.34 7.29
N SER A 191 -21.31 13.21 8.20
CA SER A 191 -21.14 13.09 9.66
C SER A 191 -21.74 11.80 10.25
N SER A 192 -22.79 11.24 9.63
CA SER A 192 -23.44 10.02 10.12
C SER A 192 -22.67 8.72 9.80
N TYR A 193 -21.80 8.71 8.79
CA TYR A 193 -21.13 7.48 8.34
C TYR A 193 -19.77 7.25 8.97
N TYR A 194 -19.05 8.32 9.33
CA TYR A 194 -17.78 8.18 10.05
C TYR A 194 -17.97 7.45 11.39
N ASN A 195 -19.09 7.66 12.09
CA ASN A 195 -19.39 6.93 13.33
C ASN A 195 -19.61 5.42 13.13
N LYS A 196 -19.96 4.95 11.92
CA LYS A 196 -20.14 3.51 11.64
C LYS A 196 -18.86 2.86 11.11
N ALA A 197 -18.02 3.61 10.40
CA ALA A 197 -16.70 3.15 9.94
C ALA A 197 -15.68 3.10 11.09
N HIS A 198 -15.75 4.04 12.04
CA HIS A 198 -14.83 4.13 13.17
C HIS A 198 -14.99 2.98 14.19
N TYR A 199 -16.14 2.30 14.19
CA TYR A 199 -16.38 1.12 15.04
C TYR A 199 -15.80 -0.18 14.48
N ILE A 200 -15.54 -0.26 13.17
CA ILE A 200 -14.93 -1.45 12.54
C ILE A 200 -13.38 -1.38 12.66
N ASP A 201 -12.82 -0.18 12.71
CA ASP A 201 -11.37 0.05 12.80
C ASP A 201 -10.79 -0.19 14.21
N MET A 202 -11.64 -0.28 15.25
CA MET A 202 -11.21 -0.57 16.62
C MET A 202 -11.31 -2.05 17.03
N ASP A 203 -12.01 -2.89 16.25
CA ASP A 203 -12.24 -4.30 16.58
C ASP A 203 -11.26 -5.27 15.88
N ILE A 204 -10.33 -4.75 15.07
CA ILE A 204 -9.18 -5.52 14.60
C ILE A 204 -8.09 -5.33 15.64
N ASP A 205 -7.97 -6.34 16.49
CA ASP A 205 -7.02 -6.54 17.59
C ASP A 205 -5.59 -6.09 17.23
N ARG A 206 -5.33 -4.77 17.24
CA ARG A 206 -4.01 -4.21 17.46
C ARG A 206 -3.65 -4.62 18.88
N LYS A 207 -3.09 -5.82 19.06
CA LYS A 207 -2.17 -6.00 20.17
C LYS A 207 -1.12 -4.91 19.99
N PRO A 208 -1.03 -3.91 20.88
CA PRO A 208 0.12 -3.03 20.85
C PRO A 208 1.32 -3.97 21.00
N ARG A 209 2.19 -4.04 19.98
CA ARG A 209 3.51 -4.66 20.13
C ARG A 209 4.19 -3.80 21.19
N ARG A 210 4.08 -4.24 22.45
CA ARG A 210 4.69 -3.57 23.59
C ARG A 210 6.16 -3.41 23.24
N LEU A 211 6.61 -2.16 23.21
CA LEU A 211 8.00 -1.76 23.24
C LEU A 211 8.67 -2.46 24.43
N GLN A 212 9.25 -3.65 24.22
CA GLN A 212 10.29 -4.15 25.08
C GLN A 212 11.58 -3.52 24.59
N CYS A 213 11.84 -2.31 25.07
CA CYS A 213 13.18 -1.75 25.09
C CYS A 213 14.04 -2.70 25.92
N TYR A 214 14.74 -3.63 25.26
CA TYR A 214 15.86 -4.31 25.88
C TYR A 214 16.99 -3.29 25.99
N LEU A 215 17.13 -2.68 27.16
CA LEU A 215 18.37 -2.01 27.55
C LEU A 215 19.44 -3.11 27.71
N PRO A 216 20.59 -3.03 27.02
CA PRO A 216 21.72 -3.88 27.35
C PRO A 216 22.25 -3.48 28.73
N LEU A 217 22.41 -4.47 29.62
CA LEU A 217 23.17 -4.38 30.87
C LEU A 217 24.67 -4.41 30.58
#